data_AF-A0A8J8B4A5-F1
#
_entry.id   AF-A0A8J8B4A5-F1
#
_cell.length_a   1.000
_cell.length_b   1.000
_cell.length_c   1.000
_cell.angle_alpha   90.00
_cell.angle_beta   90.00
_cell.angle_gamma   90.00
#
_symmetry.space_group_name_H-M   'P 1'
#
loop_
_entity.id
_entity.type
_entity.pdbx_description
1 polymer ?
#
loop_
_entity_poly.entity_id
_entity_poly.type
_entity_poly.pdbx_seq_one_letter_code
_entity_poly.pdbx_strand_id
1 'polypeptide(L)'
;MFEGYRIIFWGIFITTFHINIGPLQILPNFLGYFLIFMGIKSLMEEFTSEDLIKAKTTALLLGIYSLIAGVLDLVLSDSRGAFLPVVLLPVVAAMLELFLFYYLFRGSAVFLKESGQGELADSCVAKTRGYLLLFILLTNLEIVGLTFQLQSLLTVFAIAMICLRIWLMATISGLKNTVSDLRIQTGE
;
A
#
# COMPACT_ATOMS: atom_id res chain seq x y z
N MET A 1 -15.21 10.08 1.91
CA MET A 1 -14.82 8.87 2.66
C MET A 1 -15.11 7.60 1.89
N PHE A 2 -16.37 7.22 1.62
CA PHE A 2 -16.68 5.97 0.89
C PHE A 2 -15.93 5.88 -0.45
N GLU A 3 -15.99 6.95 -1.24
CA GLU A 3 -15.31 7.00 -2.54
C GLU A 3 -13.79 6.95 -2.39
N GLY A 4 -13.22 7.63 -1.40
CA GLY A 4 -11.79 7.58 -1.11
C GLY A 4 -11.29 6.17 -0.82
N TYR A 5 -11.96 5.39 0.05
CA TYR A 5 -11.57 4.00 0.32
C TYR A 5 -11.76 3.09 -0.89
N ARG A 6 -12.79 3.33 -1.73
CA ARG A 6 -12.98 2.61 -2.99
C ARG A 6 -11.82 2.86 -3.96
N ILE A 7 -11.37 4.11 -4.09
CA ILE A 7 -10.23 4.46 -4.95
C ILE A 7 -8.93 3.85 -4.40
N ILE A 8 -8.70 3.91 -3.08
CA ILE A 8 -7.54 3.28 -2.43
C ILE A 8 -7.51 1.77 -2.68
N PHE A 9 -8.65 1.09 -2.54
CA PHE A 9 -8.77 -0.34 -2.82
C PHE A 9 -8.29 -0.68 -4.23
N TRP A 10 -8.77 0.05 -5.24
CA TRP A 10 -8.34 -0.15 -6.62
C TRP A 10 -6.86 0.18 -6.82
N GLY A 11 -6.34 1.20 -6.14
CA GLY A 11 -4.91 1.49 -6.15
C GLY A 11 -4.06 0.32 -5.64
N ILE A 12 -4.45 -0.29 -4.51
CA ILE A 12 -3.77 -1.48 -3.96
C ILE A 12 -3.88 -2.66 -4.92
N PHE A 13 -5.04 -2.87 -5.54
CA PHE A 13 -5.22 -3.92 -6.53
C PHE A 13 -4.23 -3.76 -7.70
N ILE A 14 -4.11 -2.56 -8.26
CA ILE A 14 -3.19 -2.27 -9.36
C ILE A 14 -1.73 -2.48 -8.93
N THR A 15 -1.33 -2.06 -7.74
CA THR A 15 0.05 -2.27 -7.28
C THR A 15 0.37 -3.72 -6.96
N THR A 16 -0.64 -4.57 -6.72
CA THR A 16 -0.47 -5.99 -6.35
C THR A 16 -0.36 -6.90 -7.57
N PHE A 17 -1.18 -6.68 -8.59
CA PHE A 17 -1.28 -7.58 -9.73
C PHE A 17 -0.51 -7.03 -10.92
N HIS A 18 0.73 -7.51 -11.08
CA HIS A 18 1.60 -7.16 -12.20
C HIS A 18 1.23 -8.00 -13.44
N ILE A 19 0.39 -7.44 -14.32
CA ILE A 19 0.05 -8.07 -15.60
C ILE A 19 1.02 -7.54 -16.67
N ASN A 20 1.88 -8.42 -17.18
CA ASN A 20 2.89 -8.08 -18.18
C ASN A 20 2.52 -8.63 -19.56
N ILE A 21 2.70 -7.83 -20.62
CA ILE A 21 2.70 -8.26 -22.03
C ILE A 21 4.09 -7.95 -22.60
N GLY A 22 4.94 -8.97 -22.70
CA GLY A 22 6.34 -8.77 -23.07
C GLY A 22 7.08 -7.89 -22.04
N PRO A 23 7.86 -6.89 -22.46
CA PRO A 23 8.58 -5.99 -21.54
C PRO A 23 7.68 -4.89 -20.94
N LEU A 24 6.44 -4.75 -21.40
CA LEU A 24 5.51 -3.72 -20.95
C LEU A 24 4.56 -4.28 -19.89
N GLN A 25 4.50 -3.61 -18.74
CA GLN A 25 3.51 -3.86 -17.71
C GLN A 25 2.23 -3.08 -18.04
N ILE A 26 1.10 -3.78 -18.24
CA ILE A 26 -0.20 -3.17 -18.61
C ILE A 26 -0.69 -2.24 -17.49
N LEU A 27 -0.47 -2.66 -16.23
CA LEU A 27 -0.84 -1.93 -15.03
C LEU A 27 0.43 -1.51 -14.27
N PRO A 28 1.09 -0.39 -14.66
CA PRO A 28 2.26 0.10 -13.95
C PRO A 28 1.97 0.46 -12.50
N ASN A 29 2.93 0.19 -11.61
CA ASN A 29 2.78 0.41 -10.17
C ASN A 29 2.52 1.88 -9.82
N PHE A 30 3.10 2.82 -10.57
CA PHE A 30 2.90 4.25 -10.32
C PHE A 30 1.42 4.66 -10.46
N LEU A 31 0.66 4.04 -11.36
CA LEU A 31 -0.79 4.30 -11.48
C LEU A 31 -1.53 3.88 -10.21
N GLY A 32 -1.18 2.72 -9.66
CA GLY A 32 -1.76 2.24 -8.41
C GLY A 32 -1.48 3.18 -7.24
N TYR A 33 -0.24 3.65 -7.08
CA TYR A 33 0.09 4.62 -6.03
C TYR A 33 -0.54 6.00 -6.25
N PHE A 34 -0.67 6.46 -7.49
CA PHE A 34 -1.42 7.70 -7.77
C PHE A 34 -2.91 7.56 -7.50
N LEU A 35 -3.52 6.40 -7.74
CA LEU A 35 -4.88 6.13 -7.29
C LEU A 35 -4.96 6.18 -5.76
N ILE A 36 -4.04 5.54 -5.03
CA ILE A 36 -4.01 5.63 -3.55
C ILE A 36 -3.91 7.10 -3.11
N PHE A 37 -3.04 7.89 -3.73
CA PHE A 37 -2.93 9.34 -3.47
C PHE A 37 -4.27 10.08 -3.70
N MET A 38 -4.94 9.85 -4.83
CA MET A 38 -6.23 10.45 -5.13
C MET A 38 -7.32 10.01 -4.14
N GLY A 39 -7.32 8.73 -3.76
CA GLY A 39 -8.25 8.19 -2.79
C GLY A 39 -8.06 8.79 -1.40
N ILE A 40 -6.81 8.97 -0.95
CA ILE A 40 -6.52 9.68 0.31
C ILE A 40 -6.94 11.15 0.23
N LYS A 41 -6.70 11.83 -0.91
CA LYS A 41 -7.19 13.19 -1.11
C LYS A 41 -8.72 13.27 -0.99
N SER A 42 -9.45 12.31 -1.55
CA SER A 42 -10.91 12.21 -1.40
C SER A 42 -11.35 11.86 0.03
N LEU A 43 -10.56 11.11 0.81
CA LEU A 43 -10.83 10.96 2.25
C LEU A 43 -10.71 12.31 2.98
N MET A 44 -9.69 13.10 2.62
CA MET A 44 -9.38 14.38 3.26
C MET A 44 -10.43 15.48 3.02
N GLU A 45 -11.24 15.37 1.96
CA GLU A 45 -12.34 16.28 1.70
C GLU A 45 -13.43 16.23 2.79
N GLU A 46 -13.58 15.09 3.46
CA GLU A 46 -14.56 14.89 4.52
C GLU A 46 -13.94 14.92 5.93
N PHE A 47 -12.69 14.48 6.07
CA PHE A 47 -11.97 14.52 7.34
C PHE A 47 -10.48 14.65 7.12
N THR A 48 -9.88 15.68 7.69
CA THR A 48 -8.44 15.89 7.61
C THR A 48 -7.78 15.63 8.95
N SER A 49 -6.76 14.79 8.94
CA SER A 49 -5.85 14.57 10.08
C SER A 49 -4.39 14.66 9.62
N GLU A 50 -3.49 14.92 10.56
CA GLU A 50 -2.04 14.93 10.28
C GLU A 50 -1.56 13.61 9.67
N ASP A 51 -2.12 12.49 10.12
CA ASP A 51 -1.77 11.18 9.61
C ASP A 51 -2.23 11.00 8.16
N LEU A 52 -3.42 11.48 7.77
CA LEU A 52 -3.85 11.44 6.36
C LEU A 52 -2.99 12.35 5.46
N ILE A 53 -2.52 13.49 5.97
CA ILE A 53 -1.58 14.36 5.24
C ILE A 53 -0.26 13.62 4.98
N LYS A 54 0.27 12.92 6.00
CA LYS A 54 1.49 12.11 5.86
C LYS A 54 1.27 10.96 4.89
N ALA A 55 0.17 10.20 5.03
CA ALA A 55 -0.20 9.12 4.12
C ALA A 55 -0.28 9.59 2.66
N LYS A 56 -0.93 10.72 2.41
CA LYS A 56 -1.02 11.33 1.07
C LYS A 56 0.36 11.65 0.50
N THR A 57 1.22 12.30 1.30
CA THR A 57 2.58 12.65 0.88
C THR A 57 3.40 11.41 0.57
N THR A 58 3.32 10.38 1.42
CA THR A 58 4.00 9.11 1.20
C THR A 58 3.51 8.40 -0.06
N ALA A 59 2.19 8.39 -0.34
CA ALA A 59 1.64 7.84 -1.57
C ALA A 59 2.18 8.54 -2.83
N LEU A 60 2.27 9.87 -2.78
CA LEU A 60 2.84 10.67 -3.88
C LEU A 60 4.31 10.33 -4.12
N LEU A 61 5.11 10.25 -3.04
CA LEU A 61 6.52 9.87 -3.12
C LEU A 61 6.69 8.47 -3.71
N LEU A 62 5.86 7.51 -3.31
CA LEU A 62 5.85 6.16 -3.87
C LEU A 62 5.46 6.12 -5.35
N GLY A 63 4.48 6.93 -5.75
CA GLY A 63 4.10 7.07 -7.16
C GLY A 63 5.23 7.62 -8.02
N ILE A 64 5.88 8.71 -7.57
CA ILE A 64 7.04 9.30 -8.26
C ILE A 64 8.21 8.31 -8.30
N TYR A 65 8.52 7.68 -7.18
CA TYR A 65 9.55 6.66 -7.09
C TYR A 65 9.30 5.51 -8.07
N SER A 66 8.06 4.98 -8.11
CA SER A 66 7.70 3.86 -8.98
C SER A 66 7.73 4.24 -10.46
N LEU A 67 7.42 5.50 -10.77
CA LEU A 67 7.53 6.02 -12.13
C LEU A 67 9.00 6.07 -12.58
N ILE A 68 9.88 6.62 -11.74
CA ILE A 68 11.31 6.70 -12.02
C ILE A 68 11.90 5.28 -12.16
N ALA A 69 11.60 4.39 -11.22
CA ALA A 69 12.07 3.00 -11.26
C ALA A 69 11.62 2.29 -12.54
N GLY A 70 10.34 2.41 -12.92
CA GLY A 70 9.83 1.80 -14.15
C GLY A 70 10.48 2.35 -15.42
N VAL A 71 10.79 3.66 -15.48
CA VAL A 71 11.51 4.25 -16.62
C VAL A 71 12.95 3.75 -16.68
N LEU A 72 13.63 3.66 -15.54
CA LEU A 72 15.00 3.13 -15.46
C LEU A 72 15.07 1.67 -15.92
N ASP A 73 14.11 0.84 -15.51
CA ASP A 73 14.05 -0.57 -15.92
C ASP A 73 13.91 -0.74 -17.43
N LEU A 74 13.14 0.13 -18.10
CA LEU A 74 13.00 0.11 -19.56
C LEU A 74 14.31 0.48 -20.27
N VAL A 75 15.04 1.48 -19.75
CA VAL A 75 16.27 2.01 -20.38
C VAL A 75 17.50 1.15 -20.10
N LEU A 76 17.58 0.53 -18.92
CA LEU A 76 18.75 -0.22 -18.43
C LEU A 76 18.64 -1.75 -18.59
N SER A 77 17.59 -2.23 -19.26
CA SER A 77 17.21 -3.66 -19.33
C SER A 77 18.34 -4.62 -19.79
N ASP A 78 19.31 -4.14 -20.58
CA ASP A 78 20.45 -4.89 -21.12
C ASP A 78 21.75 -4.81 -20.28
N SER A 79 21.86 -3.93 -19.28
CA SER A 79 23.11 -3.68 -18.53
C SER A 79 23.05 -4.16 -17.09
N ARG A 80 22.48 -5.35 -16.85
CA ARG A 80 22.31 -6.00 -15.53
C ARG A 80 23.64 -6.49 -14.91
N GLY A 81 24.66 -5.63 -14.88
CA GLY A 81 25.75 -5.75 -13.93
C GLY A 81 25.24 -5.28 -12.56
N ALA A 82 25.47 -6.07 -11.52
CA ALA A 82 25.03 -5.81 -10.15
C ALA A 82 25.63 -4.50 -9.61
N PHE A 83 24.95 -3.38 -9.84
CA PHE A 83 25.28 -2.09 -9.25
C PHE A 83 24.59 -2.00 -7.89
N LEU A 84 25.36 -1.89 -6.81
CA LEU A 84 24.89 -1.82 -5.41
C LEU A 84 23.68 -0.90 -5.16
N PRO A 85 23.57 0.29 -5.79
CA PRO A 85 22.38 1.15 -5.70
C PRO A 85 21.07 0.49 -6.17
N VAL A 86 21.12 -0.41 -7.16
CA VAL A 86 19.93 -1.08 -7.71
C VAL A 86 19.34 -2.08 -6.70
N VAL A 87 20.17 -2.69 -5.85
CA VAL A 87 19.73 -3.65 -4.83
C VAL A 87 19.04 -2.97 -3.64
N LEU A 88 19.38 -1.71 -3.34
CA LEU A 88 18.79 -0.94 -2.24
C LEU A 88 17.46 -0.30 -2.60
N LEU A 89 17.18 -0.11 -3.89
CA LEU A 89 15.95 0.53 -4.36
C LEU A 89 14.68 -0.16 -3.82
N PRO A 90 14.51 -1.50 -3.91
CA PRO A 90 13.31 -2.17 -3.38
C PRO A 90 13.09 -1.97 -1.87
N VAL A 91 14.17 -1.87 -1.09
CA VAL A 91 14.09 -1.65 0.36
C VAL A 91 13.48 -0.29 0.67
N VAL A 92 13.88 0.76 -0.06
CA VAL A 92 13.31 2.10 0.10
C VAL A 92 11.82 2.11 -0.25
N ALA A 93 11.44 1.40 -1.32
CA ALA A 93 10.03 1.25 -1.71
C ALA A 93 9.22 0.58 -0.60
N ALA A 94 9.72 -0.52 -0.04
CA ALA A 94 9.08 -1.24 1.05
C ALA A 94 8.90 -0.37 2.32
N MET A 95 9.91 0.44 2.66
CA MET A 95 9.80 1.38 3.78
C MET A 95 8.75 2.46 3.55
N LEU A 96 8.71 3.05 2.36
CA LEU A 96 7.66 4.01 1.99
C LEU A 96 6.27 3.35 2.04
N GLU A 97 6.15 2.11 1.60
CA GLU A 97 4.86 1.38 1.57
C GLU A 97 4.37 1.10 3.00
N LEU A 98 5.30 0.71 3.88
CA LEU A 98 5.04 0.55 5.31
C LEU A 98 4.52 1.85 5.93
N PHE A 99 5.19 2.98 5.67
CA PHE A 99 4.76 4.29 6.19
C PHE A 99 3.42 4.72 5.62
N LEU A 100 3.17 4.50 4.33
CA LEU A 100 1.90 4.82 3.68
C LEU A 100 0.74 4.14 4.41
N PHE A 101 0.80 2.82 4.58
CA PHE A 101 -0.30 2.08 5.19
C PHE A 101 -0.39 2.32 6.70
N TYR A 102 0.74 2.51 7.40
CA TYR A 102 0.71 2.94 8.80
C TYR A 102 -0.07 4.23 9.00
N TYR A 103 0.28 5.28 8.25
CA TYR A 103 -0.38 6.59 8.37
C TYR A 103 -1.83 6.55 7.89
N LEU A 104 -2.11 5.79 6.81
CA LEU A 104 -3.49 5.62 6.32
C LEU A 104 -4.37 5.02 7.41
N PHE A 105 -3.96 3.89 8.00
CA PHE A 105 -4.75 3.23 9.02
C PHE A 105 -4.90 4.06 10.29
N ARG A 106 -3.83 4.74 10.72
CA ARG A 106 -3.90 5.63 11.88
C ARG A 106 -4.89 6.77 11.64
N GLY A 107 -4.84 7.39 10.46
CA GLY A 107 -5.81 8.41 10.05
C GLY A 107 -7.25 7.89 10.04
N SER A 108 -7.46 6.68 9.52
CA SER A 108 -8.76 5.99 9.55
C SER A 108 -9.24 5.69 10.97
N ALA A 109 -8.35 5.26 11.86
CA ALA A 109 -8.70 4.97 13.26
C ALA A 109 -9.09 6.24 14.03
N VAL A 110 -8.40 7.35 13.81
CA VAL A 110 -8.77 8.66 14.40
C VAL A 110 -10.16 9.06 13.93
N PHE A 111 -10.45 8.96 12.63
CA PHE A 111 -11.79 9.24 12.09
C PHE A 111 -12.88 8.39 12.75
N LEU A 112 -12.67 7.08 12.87
CA LEU A 112 -13.64 6.18 13.50
C LEU A 112 -13.89 6.54 14.97
N LYS A 113 -12.82 6.92 15.69
CA LYS A 113 -12.91 7.34 17.09
C LYS A 113 -13.72 8.63 17.24
N GLU A 114 -13.49 9.63 16.39
CA GLU A 114 -14.25 10.89 16.40
C GLU A 114 -15.70 10.70 15.96
N SER A 115 -15.97 9.70 15.11
CA SER A 115 -17.32 9.31 14.70
C SER A 115 -18.08 8.49 15.76
N GLY A 116 -17.56 8.37 16.99
CA GLY A 116 -18.17 7.62 18.08
C GLY A 116 -18.01 6.10 17.99
N GLN A 117 -17.27 5.58 17.01
CA GLN A 117 -17.04 4.15 16.80
C GLN A 117 -15.72 3.68 17.42
N GLY A 118 -15.55 3.89 18.74
CA GLY A 118 -14.31 3.57 19.46
C GLY A 118 -13.86 2.11 19.32
N GLU A 119 -14.78 1.15 19.38
CA GLU A 119 -14.46 -0.28 19.25
C GLU A 119 -13.89 -0.63 17.86
N LEU A 120 -14.45 -0.03 16.81
CA LEU A 120 -13.97 -0.21 15.44
C LEU A 120 -12.63 0.49 15.20
N ALA A 121 -12.41 1.63 15.86
CA ALA A 121 -11.12 2.30 15.87
C ALA A 121 -10.03 1.42 16.51
N ASP A 122 -10.31 0.81 17.66
CA ASP A 122 -9.38 -0.09 18.34
C ASP A 122 -9.10 -1.36 17.52
N SER A 123 -10.13 -1.92 16.89
CA SER A 123 -9.99 -3.05 15.95
C SER A 123 -9.12 -2.67 14.74
N CYS A 124 -9.28 -1.45 14.20
CA CYS A 124 -8.46 -0.94 13.12
C CYS A 124 -6.98 -0.82 13.53
N VAL A 125 -6.70 -0.30 14.73
CA VAL A 125 -5.34 -0.21 15.28
C VAL A 125 -4.72 -1.61 15.46
N ALA A 126 -5.48 -2.56 15.98
CA ALA A 126 -5.00 -3.94 16.15
C ALA A 126 -4.65 -4.59 14.80
N LYS A 127 -5.52 -4.44 13.79
CA LYS A 127 -5.26 -4.91 12.42
C LYS A 127 -4.02 -4.25 11.81
N THR A 128 -3.84 -2.94 12.02
CA THR A 128 -2.66 -2.19 11.59
C THR A 128 -1.39 -2.79 12.15
N ARG A 129 -1.36 -3.07 13.46
CA ARG A 129 -0.20 -3.68 14.11
C ARG A 129 0.13 -5.05 13.51
N GLY A 130 -0.88 -5.89 13.29
CA GLY A 130 -0.71 -7.20 12.64
C GLY A 130 -0.13 -7.08 11.23
N TYR A 131 -0.66 -6.16 10.43
CA TYR A 131 -0.15 -5.86 9.09
C TYR A 131 1.33 -5.48 9.10
N LEU A 132 1.71 -4.51 9.93
CA LEU A 132 3.09 -4.00 9.96
C LEU A 132 4.08 -5.08 10.40
N LEU A 133 3.73 -5.89 11.40
CA LEU A 133 4.58 -6.99 11.85
C LEU A 133 4.78 -8.04 10.76
N LEU A 134 3.71 -8.44 10.07
CA LEU A 134 3.79 -9.40 8.97
C LEU A 134 4.56 -8.82 7.78
N PHE A 135 4.34 -7.55 7.43
CA PHE A 135 5.06 -6.89 6.35
C PHE A 135 6.57 -6.85 6.64
N ILE A 136 6.97 -6.40 7.83
CA ILE A 136 8.38 -6.36 8.25
C ILE A 136 8.99 -7.77 8.22
N LEU A 137 8.30 -8.78 8.74
CA LEU A 137 8.77 -10.17 8.72
C LEU A 137 9.00 -10.66 7.29
N LEU A 138 8.04 -10.43 6.39
CA LEU A 138 8.13 -10.84 5.00
C LEU A 138 9.26 -10.11 4.27
N THR A 139 9.42 -8.80 4.43
CA THR A 139 10.53 -8.04 3.83
C THR A 139 11.90 -8.55 4.32
N ASN A 140 12.03 -8.92 5.60
CA ASN A 140 13.26 -9.55 6.08
C ASN A 140 13.49 -10.92 5.44
N LEU A 141 12.44 -11.71 5.24
CA LEU A 141 12.51 -13.00 4.56
C LEU A 141 12.96 -12.86 3.09
N GLU A 142 12.49 -11.82 2.41
CA GLU A 142 12.93 -11.46 1.05
C GLU A 142 14.43 -11.15 1.02
N ILE A 143 14.92 -10.32 1.95
CA ILE A 143 16.33 -9.96 2.05
C ILE A 143 17.20 -11.22 2.23
N VAL A 144 16.79 -12.15 3.10
CA VAL A 144 17.47 -13.45 3.28
C VAL A 144 17.44 -14.27 1.99
N GLY A 145 16.27 -14.37 1.34
CA GLY A 145 16.12 -15.09 0.07
C GLY A 145 17.02 -14.54 -1.04
N LEU A 146 17.14 -13.22 -1.15
CA LEU A 146 18.01 -12.55 -2.12
C LEU A 146 19.50 -12.76 -1.78
N THR A 147 19.88 -12.65 -0.51
CA THR A 147 21.27 -12.77 -0.04
C THR A 147 21.84 -14.16 -0.31
N PHE A 148 21.06 -15.21 -0.01
CA PHE A 148 21.48 -16.60 -0.19
C PHE A 148 21.03 -17.20 -1.53
N GLN A 149 20.39 -16.40 -2.40
CA GLN A 149 19.85 -16.83 -3.70
C GLN A 149 18.93 -18.07 -3.61
N LEU A 150 18.12 -18.14 -2.54
CA LEU A 150 17.21 -19.25 -2.27
C LEU A 150 15.89 -19.06 -3.03
N GLN A 151 15.81 -19.55 -4.26
CA GLN A 151 14.65 -19.35 -5.15
C GLN A 151 13.33 -19.89 -4.57
N SER A 152 13.36 -21.01 -3.84
CA SER A 152 12.19 -21.56 -3.16
C SER A 152 11.66 -20.61 -2.09
N LEU A 153 12.56 -19.99 -1.31
CA LEU A 153 12.21 -19.02 -0.28
C LEU A 153 11.60 -17.75 -0.88
N LEU A 154 12.17 -17.26 -1.98
CA LEU A 154 11.63 -16.10 -2.71
C LEU A 154 10.23 -16.37 -3.27
N THR A 155 9.96 -17.59 -3.72
CA THR A 155 8.63 -18.00 -4.19
C THR A 155 7.61 -18.02 -3.06
N VAL A 156 7.98 -18.58 -1.90
CA VAL A 156 7.13 -18.59 -0.69
C VAL A 156 6.85 -17.15 -0.21
N PHE A 157 7.88 -16.31 -0.18
CA PHE A 157 7.73 -14.89 0.14
C PHE A 157 6.74 -14.19 -0.79
N ALA A 158 6.88 -14.36 -2.11
CA ALA A 158 6.00 -13.73 -3.10
C ALA A 158 4.53 -14.11 -2.89
N ILE A 159 4.24 -15.40 -2.64
CA ILE A 159 2.89 -15.88 -2.33
C ILE A 159 2.37 -15.25 -1.04
N ALA A 160 3.18 -15.24 0.03
CA ALA A 160 2.79 -14.68 1.31
C ALA A 160 2.52 -13.17 1.23
N MET A 161 3.30 -12.42 0.44
CA MET A 161 3.08 -11.00 0.19
C MET A 161 1.77 -10.74 -0.56
N ILE A 162 1.44 -11.55 -1.57
CA ILE A 162 0.15 -11.46 -2.26
C ILE A 162 -0.99 -11.71 -1.27
N CYS A 163 -0.90 -12.74 -0.42
CA CYS A 163 -1.89 -13.00 0.63
C CYS A 163 -2.05 -11.80 1.59
N LEU A 164 -0.93 -11.21 2.03
CA LEU A 164 -0.94 -10.04 2.90
C LEU A 164 -1.62 -8.84 2.22
N ARG A 165 -1.36 -8.61 0.93
CA ARG A 165 -1.99 -7.53 0.15
C ARG A 165 -3.48 -7.78 -0.10
N ILE A 166 -3.89 -9.03 -0.31
CA ILE A 166 -5.32 -9.40 -0.36
C ILE A 166 -6.01 -9.10 0.98
N TRP A 167 -5.36 -9.46 2.08
CA TRP A 167 -5.87 -9.15 3.41
C TRP A 167 -5.96 -7.63 3.66
N LEU A 168 -4.97 -6.87 3.18
CA LEU A 168 -4.98 -5.40 3.23
C LEU A 168 -6.16 -4.82 2.45
N MET A 169 -6.39 -5.28 1.22
CA MET A 169 -7.54 -4.92 0.40
C MET A 169 -8.86 -5.24 1.10
N ALA A 170 -8.98 -6.41 1.73
CA ALA A 170 -10.16 -6.80 2.50
C ALA A 170 -10.40 -5.84 3.69
N THR A 171 -9.33 -5.41 4.36
CA THR A 171 -9.43 -4.46 5.48
C THR A 171 -9.90 -3.07 5.01
N ILE A 172 -9.35 -2.55 3.90
CA ILE A 172 -9.79 -1.29 3.31
C ILE A 172 -11.26 -1.37 2.83
N SER A 173 -11.66 -2.49 2.25
CA SER A 173 -13.07 -2.72 1.87
C SER A 173 -13.99 -2.78 3.10
N GLY A 174 -13.52 -3.33 4.21
CA GLY A 174 -14.23 -3.29 5.50
C GLY A 174 -14.45 -1.85 5.97
N LEU A 175 -13.41 -1.00 5.97
CA LEU A 175 -13.52 0.41 6.32
C LEU A 175 -14.51 1.16 5.42
N LYS A 176 -14.47 0.89 4.11
CA LYS A 176 -15.42 1.44 3.13
C LYS A 176 -16.88 1.10 3.51
N ASN A 177 -17.15 -0.15 3.88
CA ASN A 177 -18.51 -0.59 4.24
C ASN A 177 -18.96 0.08 5.56
N THR A 178 -18.11 0.12 6.58
CA THR A 178 -18.41 0.80 7.85
C THR A 178 -18.78 2.28 7.66
N VAL A 179 -18.05 2.99 6.80
CA VAL A 179 -18.37 4.39 6.46
C VAL A 179 -19.72 4.50 5.75
N SER A 180 -20.03 3.55 4.87
CA SER A 180 -21.34 3.52 4.19
C SER A 180 -22.47 3.39 5.19
N ASP A 181 -22.31 2.51 6.19
CA ASP A 181 -23.33 2.27 7.21
C ASP A 181 -23.54 3.50 8.10
N LEU A 182 -22.45 4.23 8.43
CA LEU A 182 -22.53 5.49 9.16
C LEU A 182 -23.34 6.57 8.42
N ARG A 183 -23.11 6.73 7.11
CA ARG A 183 -23.86 7.70 6.28
C ARG A 183 -25.37 7.41 6.25
N ILE A 184 -25.72 6.13 6.10
CA ILE A 184 -27.12 5.69 6.11
C ILE A 184 -27.79 6.07 7.46
N GLN A 185 -27.06 5.98 8.57
CA GLN A 185 -27.57 6.34 9.89
C GLN A 185 -27.68 7.86 10.10
N THR A 186 -26.82 8.68 9.48
CA THR A 186 -26.83 10.14 9.60
C THR A 186 -27.76 10.84 8.59
N GLY A 187 -28.30 10.12 7.61
CA GLY A 187 -29.20 10.67 6.60
C GLY A 187 -28.50 11.51 5.51
N GLU A 188 -27.19 11.29 5.33
CA GLU A 188 -26.33 11.95 4.33
C GLU A 188 -26.01 11.05 3.14
#